data_AF-A0AAV4B6A9-F1
#
_entry.id   AF-A0AAV4B6A9-F1
#
_cell.length_a   1.000
_cell.length_b   1.000
_cell.length_c   1.000
_cell.angle_alpha   90.00
_cell.angle_beta   90.00
_cell.angle_gamma   90.00
#
_symmetry.space_group_name_H-M   'P 1'
#
loop_
_entity.id
_entity.type
_entity.pdbx_description
1 polymer ?
#
loop_
_entity_poly.entity_id
_entity_poly.type
_entity_poly.pdbx_seq_one_letter_code
_entity_poly.pdbx_strand_id
1 'polypeptide(L)'
;MMQQSPVPGPQLMSPVKDINPVNMCRTGQEIVHDIVSRVQEVFSFLGPKNMQLPNNVTFHGQQYGEHKARLDELLRQINLNFRKLRACYTKVNEACEQIEVPSDQELIPYVGQEGSRTQPNSDAFYYVQEQHREMVEQVRLKNQQLKEVIDSMRSIIWEVNTMMTMRK
;
A
#
# COMPACT_ATOMS: atom_id res chain seq x y z
N MET A 1 19.65 -55.78 -16.19
CA MET A 1 19.44 -54.88 -15.04
C MET A 1 19.75 -53.47 -15.51
N MET A 2 18.72 -52.64 -15.77
CA MET A 2 18.91 -51.23 -16.13
C MET A 2 18.53 -50.37 -14.92
N GLN A 3 19.49 -49.59 -14.44
CA GLN A 3 19.38 -48.71 -13.28
C GLN A 3 18.93 -47.33 -13.79
N GLN A 4 17.70 -46.94 -13.47
CA GLN A 4 17.16 -45.61 -13.74
C GLN A 4 17.70 -44.62 -12.71
N SER A 5 18.32 -43.54 -13.19
CA SER A 5 18.67 -42.37 -12.39
C SER A 5 17.42 -41.53 -12.07
N PRO A 6 17.33 -40.86 -10.91
CA PRO A 6 16.15 -40.08 -10.55
C PRO A 6 16.16 -38.72 -11.27
N VAL A 7 14.99 -38.35 -11.79
CA VAL A 7 14.70 -37.04 -12.41
C VAL A 7 14.75 -35.95 -11.33
N PRO A 8 15.42 -34.80 -11.54
CA PRO A 8 15.38 -33.70 -10.58
C PRO A 8 13.94 -33.15 -10.52
N GLY A 9 13.36 -33.15 -9.33
CA GLY A 9 12.04 -32.57 -9.09
C GLY A 9 12.02 -31.07 -9.41
N PRO A 10 10.87 -30.52 -9.82
CA PRO A 10 10.72 -29.09 -10.06
C PRO A 10 11.05 -28.32 -8.78
N GLN A 11 12.06 -27.47 -8.85
CA GLN A 11 12.37 -26.51 -7.80
C GLN A 11 11.17 -25.60 -7.63
N LEU A 12 10.52 -25.68 -6.47
CA LEU A 12 9.53 -24.72 -6.02
C LEU A 12 10.21 -23.36 -5.96
N MET A 13 9.96 -22.55 -6.99
CA MET A 13 10.29 -21.14 -7.03
C MET A 13 9.57 -20.51 -5.83
N SER A 14 10.34 -20.11 -4.81
CA SER A 14 9.78 -19.41 -3.66
C SER A 14 9.03 -18.17 -4.17
N PRO A 15 7.82 -17.87 -3.66
CA PRO A 15 7.16 -16.62 -3.96
C PRO A 15 7.98 -15.52 -3.28
N VAL A 16 8.97 -15.01 -4.01
CA VAL A 16 9.55 -13.69 -3.73
C VAL A 16 8.34 -12.79 -3.64
N LYS A 17 8.07 -12.21 -2.46
CA LYS A 17 6.93 -11.30 -2.26
C LYS A 17 6.94 -10.28 -3.40
N ASP A 18 6.09 -10.48 -4.40
CA ASP A 18 6.00 -9.59 -5.54
C ASP A 18 5.72 -8.21 -4.98
N ILE A 19 6.65 -7.29 -5.25
CA ILE A 19 6.55 -5.92 -4.77
C ILE A 19 5.34 -5.32 -5.47
N ASN A 20 4.21 -5.27 -4.78
CA ASN A 20 2.97 -4.75 -5.34
C ASN A 20 3.15 -3.25 -5.67
N PRO A 21 3.13 -2.84 -6.95
CA PRO A 21 3.35 -1.44 -7.34
C PRO A 21 2.29 -0.50 -6.75
N VAL A 22 1.06 -0.98 -6.52
CA VAL A 22 -0.02 -0.22 -5.86
C VAL A 22 0.36 0.11 -4.41
N ASN A 23 0.93 -0.84 -3.68
CA ASN A 23 1.38 -0.61 -2.31
C ASN A 23 2.56 0.37 -2.27
N MET A 24 3.49 0.26 -3.23
CA MET A 24 4.58 1.23 -3.36
C MET A 24 4.07 2.63 -3.70
N CYS A 25 3.09 2.78 -4.58
CA CYS A 25 2.45 4.07 -4.86
C CYS A 25 1.79 4.68 -3.62
N ARG A 26 1.12 3.86 -2.79
CA ARG A 26 0.56 4.30 -1.50
C ARG A 26 1.66 4.79 -0.55
N THR A 27 2.74 4.03 -0.39
CA THR A 27 3.90 4.46 0.40
C THR A 27 4.53 5.74 -0.15
N GLY A 28 4.66 5.88 -1.47
CA GLY A 28 5.13 7.09 -2.13
C GLY A 28 4.27 8.31 -1.80
N GLN A 29 2.94 8.15 -1.83
CA GLN A 29 1.99 9.20 -1.47
C GLN A 29 2.16 9.64 -0.01
N GLU A 30 2.33 8.71 0.93
CA GLU A 30 2.58 9.02 2.35
C GLU A 30 3.87 9.83 2.52
N ILE A 31 4.94 9.47 1.79
CA ILE A 31 6.20 10.21 1.82
C ILE A 31 6.02 11.64 1.28
N VAL A 32 5.28 11.81 0.18
CA VAL A 32 4.96 13.15 -0.38
C VAL A 32 4.19 14.00 0.62
N HIS A 33 3.17 13.41 1.26
CA HIS A 33 2.41 14.10 2.30
C HIS A 33 3.31 14.54 3.47
N ASP A 34 4.21 13.66 3.94
CA ASP A 34 5.15 13.98 5.01
C ASP A 34 6.12 15.11 4.61
N ILE A 35 6.62 15.12 3.37
CA ILE A 35 7.44 16.23 2.84
C ILE A 35 6.66 17.55 2.91
N VAL A 36 5.44 17.58 2.38
CA VAL A 36 4.62 18.80 2.34
C VAL A 36 4.33 19.30 3.75
N SER A 37 3.96 18.41 4.67
CA SER A 37 3.69 18.76 6.07
C SER A 37 4.91 19.39 6.76
N ARG A 38 6.10 18.82 6.54
CA ARG A 38 7.34 19.36 7.12
C ARG A 38 7.75 20.69 6.49
N VAL A 39 7.56 20.85 5.18
CA VAL A 39 7.81 22.14 4.50
C VAL A 39 6.89 23.22 5.06
N GLN A 40 5.62 22.91 5.32
CA GLN A 40 4.70 23.83 5.99
C GLN A 40 5.16 24.15 7.42
N GLU A 41 5.69 23.19 8.16
CA GLU A 41 6.28 23.42 9.48
C GLU A 41 7.51 24.33 9.40
N VAL A 42 8.40 24.13 8.41
CA VAL A 42 9.54 25.02 8.14
C VAL A 42 9.07 26.46 7.89
N PHE A 43 8.09 26.66 7.02
CA PHE A 43 7.55 28.00 6.76
C PHE A 43 6.86 28.60 7.99
N SER A 44 6.23 27.77 8.82
CA SER A 44 5.65 28.22 10.09
C SER A 44 6.74 28.70 11.06
N PHE A 45 7.88 28.00 11.12
CA PHE A 45 9.05 28.39 11.91
C PHE A 45 9.73 29.67 11.41
N LEU A 46 9.89 29.79 10.09
CA LEU A 46 10.51 30.95 9.46
C LEU A 46 9.56 32.16 9.36
N GLY A 47 8.29 31.98 9.68
CA GLY A 47 7.27 32.99 9.52
C GLY A 47 7.48 34.21 10.42
N PRO A 48 6.84 35.35 10.09
CA PRO A 48 7.03 36.63 10.77
C PRO A 48 6.60 36.65 12.25
N LYS A 49 5.94 35.60 12.75
CA LYS A 49 5.54 35.48 14.16
C LYS A 49 6.65 34.87 15.03
N ASN A 50 7.48 34.01 14.44
CA ASN A 50 8.53 33.26 15.13
C ASN A 50 9.93 33.84 14.86
N MET A 51 10.06 34.66 13.81
CA MET A 51 11.30 35.32 13.41
C MET A 51 11.15 36.86 13.46
N GLN A 52 10.56 37.40 14.53
CA GLN A 52 10.62 38.85 14.77
C GLN A 52 11.97 39.19 15.38
N LEU A 53 12.69 40.13 14.80
CA LEU A 53 13.74 40.83 15.55
C LEU A 53 13.02 41.64 16.64
N PRO A 54 13.28 41.38 17.94
CA PRO A 54 12.79 42.25 18.99
C PRO A 54 13.34 43.65 18.70
N ASN A 55 12.49 44.67 18.69
CA ASN A 55 12.92 46.07 18.64
C ASN A 55 13.92 46.32 19.78
N ASN A 56 15.20 46.21 19.42
CA ASN A 56 16.43 46.47 20.16
C ASN A 56 16.49 45.99 21.63
N VAL A 57 17.22 44.89 21.82
CA VAL A 57 17.80 44.39 23.08
C VAL A 57 16.97 43.34 23.82
N THR A 58 16.97 42.11 23.29
CA THR A 58 17.29 40.93 24.10
C THR A 58 17.66 39.76 23.19
N PHE A 59 18.95 39.39 23.20
CA PHE A 59 19.47 38.22 22.51
C PHE A 59 19.16 36.97 23.34
N HIS A 60 18.14 36.20 22.96
CA HIS A 60 17.87 34.88 23.54
C HIS A 60 18.60 33.80 22.72
N GLY A 61 19.93 33.77 22.82
CA GLY A 61 20.79 32.84 22.07
C GLY A 61 20.44 31.36 22.28
N GLN A 62 19.89 31.01 23.44
CA GLN A 62 19.44 29.64 23.74
C GLN A 62 18.20 29.26 22.93
N GLN A 63 17.20 30.16 22.84
CA GLN A 63 15.98 29.96 22.07
C GLN A 63 16.29 29.90 20.56
N TYR A 64 17.18 30.76 20.07
CA TYR A 64 17.66 30.69 18.67
C TYR A 64 18.38 29.37 18.36
N GLY A 65 19.19 28.87 19.30
CA GLY A 65 19.87 27.57 19.17
C GLY A 65 18.89 26.41 19.04
N GLU A 66 17.84 26.38 19.85
CA GLU A 66 16.77 25.37 19.78
C GLU A 66 15.95 25.49 18.49
N HIS A 67 15.61 26.72 18.07
CA HIS A 67 14.93 26.97 16.79
C HIS A 67 15.75 26.49 15.60
N LYS A 68 17.05 26.80 15.59
CA LYS A 68 17.98 26.35 14.56
C LYS A 68 18.11 24.82 14.55
N ALA A 69 18.29 24.19 15.72
CA ALA A 69 18.40 22.73 15.81
C ALA A 69 17.15 22.02 15.29
N ARG A 70 15.96 22.55 15.60
CA ARG A 70 14.69 22.01 15.07
C ARG A 70 14.57 22.19 13.56
N LEU A 71 14.97 23.36 13.04
CA LEU A 71 14.97 23.61 11.60
C LEU A 71 15.92 22.67 10.86
N ASP A 72 17.14 22.50 11.37
CA ASP A 72 18.14 21.58 10.81
C ASP A 72 17.60 20.14 10.78
N GLU A 73 16.90 19.71 11.82
CA GLU A 73 16.27 18.39 11.86
C GLU A 73 15.11 18.25 10.85
N LEU A 74 14.25 19.26 10.70
CA LEU A 74 13.20 19.27 9.69
C LEU A 74 13.79 19.14 8.28
N LEU A 75 14.84 19.92 7.98
CA LEU A 75 15.54 19.87 6.70
C LEU A 75 16.22 18.52 6.45
N ARG A 76 16.78 17.90 7.50
CA ARG A 76 17.36 16.56 7.43
C ARG A 76 16.30 15.51 7.10
N GLN A 77 15.15 15.57 7.76
CA GLN A 77 14.04 14.62 7.51
C GLN A 77 13.44 14.82 6.12
N ILE A 78 13.28 16.06 5.64
CA ILE A 78 12.86 16.38 4.27
C ILE A 78 13.83 15.75 3.25
N ASN A 79 15.15 15.92 3.44
CA ASN A 79 16.16 15.32 2.56
C ASN A 79 16.09 13.79 2.54
N LEU A 80 15.90 13.16 3.70
CA LEU A 80 15.75 11.71 3.79
C LEU A 80 14.50 11.24 3.04
N ASN A 81 13.39 11.96 3.16
CA ASN A 81 12.15 11.64 2.46
C ASN A 81 12.30 11.76 0.94
N PHE A 82 13.00 12.77 0.42
CA PHE A 82 13.29 12.84 -1.02
C PHE A 82 14.10 11.64 -1.51
N ARG A 83 15.07 11.16 -0.73
CA ARG A 83 15.83 9.94 -1.08
C ARG A 83 14.94 8.69 -1.09
N LYS A 84 14.07 8.54 -0.08
CA LYS A 84 13.09 7.44 -0.02
C LYS A 84 12.11 7.50 -1.17
N LEU A 85 11.59 8.68 -1.49
CA LEU A 85 10.67 8.91 -2.61
C LEU A 85 11.31 8.54 -3.93
N ARG A 86 12.58 8.92 -4.15
CA ARG A 86 13.32 8.53 -5.35
C ARG A 86 13.48 7.01 -5.46
N ALA A 87 13.84 6.33 -4.37
CA ALA A 87 13.94 4.87 -4.37
C ALA A 87 12.58 4.19 -4.64
N CYS A 88 11.50 4.75 -4.09
CA CYS A 88 10.14 4.28 -4.34
C CYS A 88 9.78 4.44 -5.82
N TYR A 89 10.02 5.62 -6.39
CA TYR A 89 9.79 5.90 -7.81
C TYR A 89 10.56 4.93 -8.71
N THR A 90 11.86 4.72 -8.47
CA THR A 90 12.66 3.80 -9.28
C THR A 90 12.08 2.39 -9.26
N LYS A 91 11.69 1.87 -8.10
CA LYS A 91 11.07 0.54 -8.00
C LYS A 91 9.71 0.44 -8.69
N VAL A 92 8.87 1.46 -8.57
CA VAL A 92 7.58 1.48 -9.27
C VAL A 92 7.83 1.54 -10.78
N ASN A 93 8.79 2.34 -11.22
CA ASN A 93 9.13 2.47 -12.63
C ASN A 93 9.65 1.13 -13.20
N GLU A 94 10.56 0.45 -12.51
CA GLU A 94 11.04 -0.89 -12.86
C GLU A 94 9.89 -1.93 -12.92
N ALA A 95 8.96 -1.89 -11.96
CA ALA A 95 7.81 -2.79 -11.95
C ALA A 95 6.81 -2.49 -13.09
N CYS A 96 6.76 -1.25 -13.56
CA CYS A 96 5.88 -0.80 -14.64
C CYS A 96 6.55 -0.78 -16.01
N GLU A 97 7.84 -1.05 -16.14
CA GLU A 97 8.56 -1.07 -17.43
C GLU A 97 8.00 -2.10 -18.42
N GLN A 98 7.33 -3.14 -17.91
CA GLN A 98 6.66 -4.16 -18.73
C GLN A 98 5.19 -3.84 -19.03
N ILE A 99 4.66 -2.72 -18.51
CA ILE A 99 3.32 -2.26 -18.78
C ILE A 99 3.43 -1.28 -19.94
N GLU A 100 3.02 -1.71 -21.14
CA GLU A 100 2.84 -0.82 -22.28
C GLU A 100 1.77 0.22 -21.89
N VAL A 101 2.20 1.46 -21.63
CA VAL A 101 1.28 2.55 -21.29
C VAL A 101 0.54 2.89 -22.58
N PRO A 102 -0.80 2.72 -22.64
CA PRO A 102 -1.57 3.09 -23.81
C PRO A 102 -1.33 4.57 -24.12
N SER A 103 -1.23 4.91 -25.40
CA SER A 103 -1.16 6.32 -25.79
C SER A 103 -2.40 7.06 -25.28
N ASP A 104 -2.26 8.33 -24.90
CA ASP A 104 -3.40 9.16 -24.44
C ASP A 104 -4.58 9.16 -25.44
N GLN A 105 -4.29 8.93 -26.73
CA GLN A 105 -5.28 8.79 -27.80
C GLN A 105 -6.07 7.48 -27.75
N GLU A 106 -5.49 6.40 -27.23
CA GLU A 106 -6.14 5.09 -27.06
C GLU A 106 -7.07 5.06 -25.83
N LEU A 107 -6.86 6.00 -24.89
CA LEU A 107 -7.69 6.15 -23.69
C LEU A 107 -9.00 6.89 -23.94
N ILE A 108 -9.19 7.48 -25.12
CA ILE A 108 -10.40 8.22 -25.51
C ILE A 108 -11.28 7.31 -26.38
N PRO A 109 -12.42 6.82 -25.88
CA PRO A 109 -13.35 6.05 -26.70
C PRO A 109 -13.92 6.94 -27.80
N TYR A 110 -13.67 6.61 -29.06
CA TYR A 110 -14.32 7.28 -30.19
C TYR A 110 -15.79 6.86 -30.27
N VAL A 111 -16.69 7.84 -30.36
CA VAL A 111 -18.13 7.60 -30.49
C VAL A 111 -18.40 6.76 -31.74
N GLY A 112 -18.94 5.56 -31.56
CA GLY A 112 -19.24 4.61 -32.66
C GLY A 112 -18.14 3.61 -32.99
N GLN A 113 -16.98 3.69 -32.32
CA GLN A 113 -15.90 2.70 -32.42
C GLN A 113 -15.80 1.97 -31.07
N GLU A 114 -16.53 0.86 -30.93
CA GLU A 114 -16.25 -0.05 -29.82
C GLU A 114 -14.84 -0.61 -30.06
N GLY A 115 -13.86 -0.12 -29.30
CA GLY A 115 -12.49 -0.61 -29.37
C GLY A 115 -12.50 -2.13 -29.27
N SER A 116 -11.86 -2.79 -30.23
CA SER A 116 -11.71 -4.24 -30.18
C SER A 116 -11.06 -4.60 -28.85
N ARG A 117 -11.76 -5.37 -27.99
CA ARG A 117 -11.26 -5.88 -26.71
C ARG A 117 -10.14 -6.93 -26.89
N THR A 118 -9.29 -6.75 -27.90
CA THR A 118 -8.31 -7.73 -28.37
C THR A 118 -6.89 -7.20 -28.27
N GLN A 119 -6.60 -6.26 -27.35
CA GLN A 119 -5.25 -6.27 -26.81
C GLN A 119 -5.14 -7.56 -25.98
N PRO A 120 -4.20 -8.47 -26.29
CA PRO A 120 -3.95 -9.61 -25.45
C PRO A 120 -3.56 -9.04 -24.09
N ASN A 121 -4.45 -9.21 -23.11
CA ASN A 121 -4.14 -8.85 -21.74
C ASN A 121 -2.81 -9.49 -21.39
N SER A 122 -1.84 -8.70 -20.92
CA SER A 122 -0.52 -9.21 -20.54
C SER A 122 -0.65 -10.40 -19.58
N ASP A 123 0.28 -11.35 -19.58
CA ASP A 123 0.31 -12.47 -18.64
C ASP A 123 0.18 -11.99 -17.18
N ALA A 124 0.69 -10.79 -16.88
CA ALA A 124 0.53 -10.12 -15.59
C ALA A 124 -0.95 -9.79 -15.27
N PHE A 125 -1.75 -9.39 -16.25
CA PHE A 125 -3.18 -9.16 -16.06
C PHE A 125 -3.91 -10.46 -15.73
N TYR A 126 -3.64 -11.54 -16.47
CA TYR A 126 -4.26 -12.85 -16.19
C TYR A 126 -3.86 -13.37 -14.81
N TYR A 127 -2.59 -13.19 -14.42
CA TYR A 127 -2.13 -13.53 -13.07
C TYR A 127 -2.86 -12.74 -11.97
N VAL A 128 -2.99 -11.42 -12.11
CA VAL A 128 -3.71 -10.58 -11.14
C VAL A 128 -5.21 -10.93 -11.11
N GLN A 129 -5.81 -11.23 -12.26
CA GLN A 129 -7.21 -11.65 -12.35
C GLN A 129 -7.45 -12.99 -11.65
N GLU A 130 -6.52 -13.95 -11.82
CA GLU A 130 -6.59 -15.25 -11.14
C GLU A 130 -6.43 -15.09 -9.63
N GLN A 131 -5.45 -14.30 -9.17
CA GLN A 131 -5.26 -13.99 -7.75
C GLN A 131 -6.50 -13.33 -7.12
N HIS A 132 -7.12 -12.39 -7.84
CA HIS A 132 -8.37 -11.78 -7.40
C HIS A 132 -9.50 -12.81 -7.30
N ARG A 133 -9.61 -13.72 -8.29
CA ARG A 133 -10.61 -14.80 -8.29
C ARG A 133 -10.41 -15.74 -7.10
N GLU A 134 -9.19 -16.18 -6.84
CA GLU A 134 -8.84 -17.03 -5.70
C GLU A 134 -9.17 -16.35 -4.36
N MET A 135 -8.81 -15.07 -4.22
CA MET A 135 -9.09 -14.30 -3.01
C MET A 135 -10.60 -14.18 -2.75
N VAL A 136 -11.40 -13.90 -3.78
CA VAL A 136 -12.86 -13.83 -3.67
C VAL A 136 -13.44 -15.18 -3.24
N GLU A 137 -12.95 -16.28 -3.80
CA GLU A 137 -13.42 -17.62 -3.42
C GLU A 137 -13.04 -17.99 -1.98
N GLN A 138 -11.83 -17.63 -1.52
CA GLN A 138 -11.45 -17.81 -0.12
C GLN A 138 -12.37 -17.04 0.83
N VAL A 139 -12.71 -15.77 0.50
CA VAL A 139 -13.65 -14.97 1.29
C VAL A 139 -15.03 -15.64 1.32
N ARG A 140 -15.50 -16.15 0.17
CA ARG A 140 -16.77 -16.87 0.07
C ARG A 140 -16.80 -18.11 0.97
N LEU A 141 -15.74 -18.93 0.93
CA LEU A 141 -15.62 -20.13 1.76
C LEU A 141 -15.55 -19.79 3.26
N LYS A 142 -14.80 -18.75 3.64
CA LYS A 142 -14.72 -18.30 5.04
C LYS A 142 -16.06 -17.77 5.55
N ASN A 143 -16.81 -17.04 4.73
CA ASN A 143 -18.16 -16.60 5.08
C ASN A 143 -19.13 -17.78 5.24
N GLN A 144 -19.01 -18.82 4.40
CA GLN A 144 -19.80 -20.04 4.54
C GLN A 144 -19.47 -20.78 5.85
N GLN A 145 -18.18 -20.94 6.18
CA GLN A 145 -17.75 -21.54 7.45
C GLN A 145 -18.27 -20.76 8.66
N LEU A 146 -18.21 -19.42 8.62
CA LEU A 146 -18.75 -18.57 9.68
C LEU A 146 -20.25 -18.79 9.85
N LYS A 147 -21.00 -18.92 8.75
CA LYS A 147 -22.44 -19.19 8.79
C LYS A 147 -22.74 -20.51 9.50
N GLU A 148 -22.02 -21.58 9.16
CA GLU A 148 -22.16 -22.90 9.79
C GLU A 148 -21.86 -22.87 11.29
N VAL A 149 -20.80 -22.17 11.70
CA VAL A 149 -20.45 -22.00 13.11
C VAL A 149 -21.54 -21.24 13.86
N ILE A 150 -22.06 -20.15 13.28
CA ILE A 150 -23.14 -19.37 13.89
C ILE A 150 -24.40 -20.23 14.06
N ASP A 151 -24.76 -21.02 13.04
CA ASP A 151 -25.94 -21.87 13.10
C ASP A 151 -25.78 -23.02 14.11
N SER A 152 -24.58 -23.58 14.23
CA SER A 152 -24.25 -24.55 15.30
C SER A 152 -24.37 -23.92 16.69
N MET A 153 -23.83 -22.72 16.90
CA MET A 153 -23.98 -21.98 18.17
C MET A 153 -25.46 -21.71 18.49
N ARG A 154 -26.28 -21.34 17.50
CA ARG A 154 -27.72 -21.15 17.68
C ARG A 154 -28.42 -22.44 18.11
N SER A 155 -28.08 -23.58 17.51
CA SER A 155 -28.63 -24.88 17.91
C SER A 155 -28.30 -25.21 19.36
N ILE A 156 -27.04 -25.04 19.77
CA ILE A 156 -26.61 -25.31 21.15
C ILE A 156 -27.35 -24.40 22.13
N ILE A 157 -27.46 -23.10 21.83
CA ILE A 157 -28.21 -22.15 22.68
C ILE A 157 -29.68 -22.58 22.79
N TRP A 158 -30.29 -23.00 21.68
CA TRP A 158 -31.68 -23.47 21.67
C TRP A 158 -31.88 -24.74 22.49
N GLU A 159 -30.97 -25.73 22.36
CA GLU A 159 -30.97 -26.96 23.14
C GLU A 159 -30.83 -26.67 24.64
N VAL A 160 -29.89 -25.81 25.03
CA VAL A 160 -29.69 -25.39 26.43
C VAL A 160 -30.94 -24.70 26.98
N ASN A 161 -31.53 -23.77 26.24
CA ASN A 161 -32.74 -23.06 26.66
C ASN A 161 -33.93 -24.01 26.83
N THR A 162 -34.09 -24.97 25.91
CA THR A 162 -35.12 -26.02 25.98
C THR A 162 -34.90 -26.90 27.22
N MET A 163 -33.66 -27.36 27.44
CA MET A 163 -33.32 -28.22 28.58
C MET A 163 -33.49 -27.50 29.93
N MET A 164 -33.17 -26.21 30.01
CA MET A 164 -33.39 -25.38 31.20
C MET A 164 -34.88 -25.15 31.49
N THR A 165 -35.70 -25.04 30.45
CA THR A 165 -37.15 -24.87 30.60
C THR A 165 -37.82 -26.15 31.07
N MET A 166 -37.39 -27.32 30.59
CA MET A 166 -37.90 -28.63 31.01
C MET A 166 -37.50 -29.03 32.44
N ARG A 167 -36.52 -28.34 33.05
CA ARG A 167 -36.07 -28.57 34.43
C ARG A 167 -36.80 -27.70 35.48
N LYS A 168 -37.68 -26.79 35.05
CA LYS A 168 -38.61 -26.05 35.91
C LYS A 168 -39.92 -26.82 36.04
#